data_AF-A0A8T5NB63-F1
#
_entry.id   AF-A0A8T5NB63-F1
#
_cell.length_a   1.000
_cell.length_b   1.000
_cell.length_c   1.000
_cell.angle_alpha   90.00
_cell.angle_beta   90.00
_cell.angle_gamma   90.00
#
_symmetry.space_group_name_H-M   'P 1'
#
loop_
_entity.id
_entity.type
_entity.pdbx_description
1 polymer ?
#
loop_
_entity_poly.entity_id
_entity_poly.type
_entity_poly.pdbx_seq_one_letter_code
_entity_poly.pdbx_strand_id
1 'polypeptide(L)'
;MSKHKKKSREERLPEVIKDISIEDDPYWKAGGAHMDAHRVGRFLDKFERFEEKHPEWTDELLGGAPTFYCVLGIPKGSGIDEVKKAYDQKSAFSGFPQNIIDEALIVLSDPKLQKEYDELLFVFEQMTKCMPPLEKNEMIRIHSLCINAEKEFVRMRPLLPRYKTYMDFYMNGMPDLYEIAGLDHDSSIEEIKKRCDSGSYLYKKIFEILGNTASREEYDFVMHFMLKFGDRSEIEKRMNRKKRWEGLDKNLFEKTVLFGLCNSEDMEKFKVRLYEILKSNQDWLQYLPPNKETFFSTLGVDKNSLPDDKKEIEKVIREKYRTLEKTPKINLAYTVLKNASQREDYLYLMQNIDILNATQKIFSEDEPMVQPEKIRKGKKKKTSKKTKSYEQKTLDDLFEEIVGNILRRYNDGSSK
;
A
#
# COMPACT_ATOMS: atom_id res chain seq x y z
N MET A 1 -45.51 18.42 18.55
CA MET A 1 -44.39 17.53 18.92
C MET A 1 -43.88 16.82 17.66
N SER A 2 -42.87 17.38 17.00
CA SER A 2 -42.30 16.85 15.76
C SER A 2 -41.15 15.90 16.09
N LYS A 3 -41.28 14.62 15.70
CA LYS A 3 -40.21 13.62 15.80
C LYS A 3 -39.30 13.76 14.60
N HIS A 4 -38.20 14.50 14.74
CA HIS A 4 -37.10 14.44 13.77
C HIS A 4 -36.38 13.09 13.89
N LYS A 5 -36.75 12.14 13.02
CA LYS A 5 -35.92 10.98 12.68
C LYS A 5 -34.66 11.51 11.99
N LYS A 6 -33.52 11.50 12.70
CA LYS A 6 -32.19 11.62 12.06
C LYS A 6 -32.08 10.47 11.06
N LYS A 7 -32.13 10.78 9.77
CA LYS A 7 -31.71 9.85 8.72
C LYS A 7 -30.23 9.53 8.98
N SER A 8 -29.93 8.26 9.21
CA SER A 8 -28.57 7.75 9.10
C SER A 8 -28.05 8.14 7.72
N ARG A 9 -26.92 8.84 7.70
CA ARG A 9 -26.19 9.10 6.48
C ARG A 9 -25.64 7.74 6.05
N GLU A 10 -26.38 7.05 5.18
CA GLU A 10 -25.82 5.98 4.36
C GLU A 10 -24.62 6.61 3.66
N GLU A 11 -23.42 6.29 4.14
CA GLU A 11 -22.22 6.36 3.31
C GLU A 11 -22.54 5.50 2.10
N ARG A 12 -22.94 6.16 1.00
CA ARG A 12 -23.03 5.53 -0.30
C ARG A 12 -21.62 5.02 -0.59
N LEU A 13 -21.40 3.74 -0.34
CA LEU A 13 -20.31 3.00 -0.95
C LEU A 13 -20.35 3.39 -2.44
N PRO A 14 -19.26 3.91 -3.01
CA PRO A 14 -19.23 4.23 -4.42
C PRO A 14 -19.71 3.01 -5.18
N GLU A 15 -20.70 3.20 -6.07
CA GLU A 15 -21.02 2.21 -7.09
C GLU A 15 -19.69 1.67 -7.62
N VAL A 16 -19.54 0.33 -7.58
CA VAL A 16 -18.50 -0.43 -8.29
C VAL A 16 -18.04 0.42 -9.43
N ILE A 17 -16.79 0.90 -9.37
CA ILE A 17 -16.25 1.86 -10.34
C ILE A 17 -16.51 1.23 -11.71
N LYS A 18 -17.56 1.72 -12.36
CA LYS A 18 -18.05 1.26 -13.66
C LYS A 18 -16.84 1.25 -14.56
N ASP A 19 -16.63 0.11 -15.21
CA ASP A 19 -15.70 -0.13 -16.32
C ASP A 19 -14.95 1.14 -16.69
N ILE A 20 -13.77 1.33 -16.08
CA ILE A 20 -12.88 2.40 -16.51
C ILE A 20 -12.55 2.03 -17.96
N SER A 21 -13.13 2.79 -18.89
CA SER A 21 -12.89 2.64 -20.32
C SER A 21 -11.42 2.94 -20.59
N ILE A 22 -10.58 1.93 -20.40
CA ILE A 22 -9.35 1.84 -21.16
C ILE A 22 -9.81 1.49 -22.55
N GLU A 23 -9.92 2.54 -23.36
CA GLU A 23 -9.99 2.41 -24.79
C GLU A 23 -8.90 1.40 -25.19
N ASP A 24 -9.30 0.32 -25.85
CA ASP A 24 -8.33 -0.51 -26.57
C ASP A 24 -7.45 0.44 -27.40
N ASP A 25 -6.14 0.22 -27.47
CA ASP A 25 -5.24 1.15 -28.14
C ASP A 25 -5.69 1.38 -29.59
N PRO A 26 -6.32 2.53 -29.89
CA PRO A 26 -6.97 2.72 -31.18
C PRO A 26 -5.95 3.08 -32.27
N TYR A 27 -4.70 3.31 -31.87
CA TYR A 27 -3.61 3.76 -32.71
C TYR A 27 -2.59 2.65 -32.99
N TRP A 28 -2.56 1.60 -32.16
CA TRP A 28 -1.79 0.38 -32.42
C TRP A 28 -2.56 -0.56 -33.37
N LYS A 29 -2.33 -0.42 -34.68
CA LYS A 29 -3.03 -1.22 -35.70
C LYS A 29 -2.08 -2.16 -36.43
N ALA A 30 -2.26 -3.46 -36.23
CA ALA A 30 -1.61 -4.47 -37.05
C ALA A 30 -2.41 -4.68 -38.36
N GLY A 31 -1.76 -4.51 -39.51
CA GLY A 31 -2.45 -4.47 -40.81
C GLY A 31 -3.16 -5.77 -41.16
N GLY A 32 -4.48 -5.74 -41.39
CA GLY A 32 -5.36 -6.92 -41.45
C GLY A 32 -4.95 -8.03 -42.45
N ALA A 33 -5.03 -7.75 -43.76
CA ALA A 33 -4.75 -8.74 -44.80
C ALA A 33 -3.25 -8.87 -45.10
N HIS A 34 -2.76 -10.11 -45.25
CA HIS A 34 -1.38 -10.35 -45.67
C HIS A 34 -1.17 -9.86 -47.11
N MET A 35 -0.10 -9.10 -47.34
CA MET A 35 0.27 -8.58 -48.65
C MET A 35 1.72 -8.92 -48.96
N ASP A 36 1.99 -9.17 -50.24
CA ASP A 36 3.34 -9.36 -50.75
C ASP A 36 4.23 -8.13 -50.44
N ALA A 37 5.45 -8.37 -49.97
CA ALA A 37 6.45 -7.35 -49.65
C ALA A 37 6.67 -6.35 -50.79
N HIS A 38 6.60 -6.78 -52.05
CA HIS A 38 6.73 -5.88 -53.21
C HIS A 38 5.64 -4.80 -53.27
N ARG A 39 4.45 -5.07 -52.71
CA ARG A 39 3.34 -4.10 -52.67
C ARG A 39 3.47 -3.09 -51.53
N VAL A 40 4.29 -3.38 -50.53
CA VAL A 40 4.56 -2.51 -49.37
C VAL A 40 6.00 -2.00 -49.32
N GLY A 41 6.84 -2.28 -50.33
CA GLY A 41 8.26 -1.95 -50.34
C GLY A 41 8.60 -0.52 -49.92
N ARG A 42 7.86 0.48 -50.44
CA ARG A 42 8.06 1.89 -50.04
C ARG A 42 7.87 2.18 -48.54
N PHE A 43 7.06 1.36 -47.87
CA PHE A 43 6.80 1.45 -46.43
C PHE A 43 7.86 0.70 -45.63
N LEU A 44 8.41 -0.40 -46.18
CA LEU A 44 9.58 -1.08 -45.60
C LEU A 44 10.79 -0.15 -45.58
N ASP A 45 11.15 0.46 -46.71
CA ASP A 45 12.27 1.42 -46.81
C ASP A 45 12.08 2.66 -45.91
N LYS A 46 10.82 2.96 -45.55
CA LYS A 46 10.49 4.08 -44.67
C LYS A 46 10.54 3.67 -43.20
N PHE A 47 10.13 2.43 -42.89
CA PHE A 47 10.25 1.86 -41.56
C PHE A 47 11.72 1.67 -41.17
N GLU A 48 12.56 1.18 -42.08
CA GLU A 48 14.02 1.07 -41.86
C GLU A 48 14.66 2.42 -41.50
N ARG A 49 14.21 3.52 -42.14
CA ARG A 49 14.65 4.88 -41.77
C ARG A 49 14.20 5.31 -40.37
N PHE A 50 13.07 4.82 -39.89
CA PHE A 50 12.66 5.02 -38.50
C PHE A 50 13.48 4.15 -37.55
N GLU A 51 13.81 2.91 -37.92
CA GLU A 51 14.70 2.05 -37.12
C GLU A 51 16.09 2.69 -36.95
N GLU A 52 16.62 3.33 -38.00
CA GLU A 52 17.89 4.07 -37.92
C GLU A 52 17.82 5.32 -37.02
N LYS A 53 16.69 6.04 -37.06
CA LYS A 53 16.56 7.36 -36.42
C LYS A 53 16.03 7.28 -34.98
N HIS A 54 15.08 6.37 -34.75
CA HIS A 54 14.32 6.18 -33.51
C HIS A 54 14.17 4.67 -33.21
N PRO A 55 15.29 3.94 -33.03
CA PRO A 55 15.28 2.48 -32.87
C PRO A 55 14.37 2.01 -31.73
N GLU A 56 14.33 2.75 -30.62
CA GLU A 56 13.52 2.38 -29.45
C GLU A 56 12.02 2.41 -29.78
N TRP A 57 11.54 3.38 -30.57
CA TRP A 57 10.12 3.45 -30.93
C TRP A 57 9.70 2.29 -31.83
N THR A 58 10.56 1.89 -32.76
CA THR A 58 10.29 0.76 -33.67
C THR A 58 10.35 -0.57 -32.93
N ASP A 59 11.36 -0.76 -32.07
CA ASP A 59 11.53 -1.97 -31.27
C ASP A 59 10.37 -2.17 -30.30
N GLU A 60 9.92 -1.10 -29.64
CA GLU A 60 8.76 -1.13 -28.75
C GLU A 60 7.49 -1.53 -29.50
N LEU A 61 7.20 -0.92 -30.66
CA LEU A 61 6.02 -1.25 -31.46
C LEU A 61 6.04 -2.70 -31.96
N LEU A 62 7.19 -3.16 -32.47
CA LEU A 62 7.41 -4.55 -32.92
C LEU A 62 7.36 -5.55 -31.75
N GLY A 63 7.79 -5.12 -30.57
CA GLY A 63 7.66 -5.87 -29.32
C GLY A 63 6.21 -5.94 -28.80
N GLY A 64 5.27 -5.22 -29.41
CA GLY A 64 3.88 -5.17 -28.99
C GLY A 64 3.60 -4.15 -27.89
N ALA A 65 4.51 -3.22 -27.59
CA ALA A 65 4.24 -2.16 -26.64
C ALA A 65 3.06 -1.27 -27.12
N PRO A 66 2.21 -0.77 -26.19
CA PRO A 66 1.19 0.21 -26.55
C PRO A 66 1.78 1.52 -27.06
N THR A 67 0.99 2.26 -27.83
CA THR A 67 1.38 3.58 -28.31
C THR A 67 1.55 4.57 -27.16
N PHE A 68 2.37 5.60 -27.35
CA PHE A 68 2.55 6.66 -26.35
C PHE A 68 1.24 7.34 -25.94
N TYR A 69 0.27 7.43 -26.86
CA TYR A 69 -1.08 7.91 -26.58
C TYR A 69 -1.82 6.99 -25.59
N CYS A 70 -1.75 5.68 -25.79
CA CYS A 70 -2.35 4.70 -24.88
C CYS A 70 -1.61 4.63 -23.54
N VAL A 71 -0.27 4.71 -23.55
CA VAL A 71 0.57 4.76 -22.34
C VAL A 71 0.12 5.91 -21.43
N LEU A 72 -0.04 7.12 -21.97
CA LEU A 72 -0.53 8.26 -21.20
C LEU A 72 -2.07 8.26 -21.02
N GLY A 73 -2.81 7.54 -21.85
CA GLY A 73 -4.27 7.50 -21.81
C GLY A 73 -4.92 8.78 -22.33
N ILE A 74 -4.38 9.33 -23.42
CA ILE A 74 -4.85 10.58 -24.05
C ILE A 74 -5.10 10.39 -25.55
N PRO A 75 -6.08 11.09 -26.14
CA PRO A 75 -6.32 11.05 -27.58
C PRO A 75 -5.29 11.86 -28.37
N LYS A 76 -5.20 11.60 -29.68
CA LYS A 76 -4.46 12.47 -30.60
C LYS A 76 -5.02 13.90 -30.58
N GLY A 77 -4.13 14.88 -30.65
CA GLY A 77 -4.50 16.30 -30.63
C GLY A 77 -4.66 16.90 -29.23
N SER A 78 -4.39 16.13 -28.17
CA SER A 78 -4.30 16.66 -26.81
C SER A 78 -3.23 17.75 -26.68
N GLY A 79 -3.55 18.76 -25.87
CA GLY A 79 -2.64 19.88 -25.59
C GLY A 79 -1.53 19.51 -24.61
N ILE A 80 -0.44 20.28 -24.58
CA ILE A 80 0.72 20.01 -23.73
C ILE A 80 0.39 19.92 -22.23
N ASP A 81 -0.61 20.68 -21.76
CA ASP A 81 -1.04 20.64 -20.36
C ASP A 81 -1.78 19.33 -20.03
N GLU A 82 -2.54 18.77 -20.98
CA GLU A 82 -3.18 17.47 -20.83
C GLU A 82 -2.15 16.34 -20.80
N VAL A 83 -1.15 16.41 -21.69
CA VAL A 83 -0.02 15.45 -21.74
C VAL A 83 0.71 15.43 -20.40
N LYS A 84 1.08 16.59 -19.85
CA LYS A 84 1.77 16.69 -18.56
C LYS A 84 0.93 16.15 -17.40
N LYS A 85 -0.36 16.49 -17.36
CA LYS A 85 -1.27 15.97 -16.33
C LYS A 85 -1.40 14.44 -16.40
N ALA A 86 -1.48 13.89 -17.60
CA ALA A 86 -1.54 12.45 -17.81
C ALA A 86 -0.23 11.75 -17.38
N TYR A 87 0.92 12.34 -17.71
CA TYR A 87 2.23 11.89 -17.24
C TYR A 87 2.33 11.82 -15.72
N ASP A 88 1.92 12.89 -15.01
CA ASP A 88 1.98 12.92 -13.54
C ASP A 88 1.14 11.79 -12.92
N GLN A 89 -0.04 11.52 -13.51
CA GLN A 89 -0.91 10.44 -13.06
C GLN A 89 -0.33 9.05 -13.32
N LYS A 90 0.29 8.84 -14.48
CA LYS A 90 0.86 7.55 -14.89
C LYS A 90 2.15 7.24 -14.16
N SER A 91 3.03 8.23 -13.99
CA SER A 91 4.28 8.10 -13.24
C SER A 91 4.06 7.76 -11.77
N ALA A 92 2.92 8.17 -11.19
CA ALA A 92 2.57 7.80 -9.82
C ALA A 92 2.21 6.32 -9.66
N PHE A 93 1.50 5.73 -10.64
CA PHE A 93 1.07 4.33 -10.58
C PHE A 93 0.60 3.83 -11.96
N SER A 94 1.39 2.97 -12.62
CA SER A 94 1.07 2.35 -13.91
C SER A 94 1.74 0.97 -14.02
N GLY A 95 1.19 0.10 -14.87
CA GLY A 95 1.81 -1.15 -15.26
C GLY A 95 2.89 -0.97 -16.33
N PHE A 96 3.03 0.23 -16.90
CA PHE A 96 4.09 0.53 -17.86
C PHE A 96 5.41 0.87 -17.17
N PRO A 97 6.55 0.47 -17.74
CA PRO A 97 7.87 0.91 -17.30
C PRO A 97 8.02 2.45 -17.35
N GLN A 98 8.72 3.02 -16.37
CA GLN A 98 8.88 4.47 -16.27
C GLN A 98 9.56 5.09 -17.50
N ASN A 99 10.53 4.39 -18.11
CA ASN A 99 11.20 4.88 -19.31
C ASN A 99 10.23 5.09 -20.48
N ILE A 100 9.21 4.22 -20.63
CA ILE A 100 8.19 4.37 -21.68
C ILE A 100 7.27 5.56 -21.38
N ILE A 101 6.94 5.78 -20.11
CA ILE A 101 6.13 6.91 -19.67
C ILE A 101 6.87 8.25 -19.89
N ASP A 102 8.18 8.28 -19.58
CA ASP A 102 9.05 9.44 -19.80
C ASP A 102 9.20 9.74 -21.30
N GLU A 103 9.40 8.72 -22.13
CA GLU A 103 9.50 8.87 -23.59
C GLU A 103 8.18 9.38 -24.17
N ALA A 104 7.04 8.83 -23.72
CA ALA A 104 5.72 9.29 -24.15
C ALA A 104 5.49 10.77 -23.84
N LEU A 105 5.96 11.27 -22.69
CA LEU A 105 5.92 12.70 -22.36
C LEU A 105 6.75 13.52 -23.35
N ILE A 106 7.99 13.10 -23.62
CA ILE A 106 8.92 13.81 -24.53
C ILE A 106 8.31 13.91 -25.93
N VAL A 107 7.87 12.78 -26.48
CA VAL A 107 7.38 12.68 -27.85
C VAL A 107 6.07 13.43 -28.05
N LEU A 108 5.14 13.31 -27.10
CA LEU A 108 3.81 13.93 -27.23
C LEU A 108 3.78 15.41 -26.84
N SER A 109 4.82 15.91 -26.17
CA SER A 109 4.95 17.34 -25.85
C SER A 109 5.59 18.18 -26.98
N ASP A 110 6.33 17.55 -27.89
CA ASP A 110 6.97 18.23 -29.03
C ASP A 110 6.15 18.01 -30.32
N PRO A 111 5.60 19.06 -30.96
CA PRO A 111 4.78 18.92 -32.16
C PRO A 111 5.50 18.26 -33.35
N LYS A 112 6.82 18.41 -33.44
CA LYS A 112 7.64 17.78 -34.49
C LYS A 112 7.81 16.29 -34.19
N LEU A 113 8.15 15.91 -32.96
CA LEU A 113 8.29 14.49 -32.59
C LEU A 113 6.94 13.77 -32.66
N GLN A 114 5.86 14.39 -32.18
CA GLN A 114 4.51 13.85 -32.28
C GLN A 114 4.13 13.55 -33.74
N LYS A 115 4.43 14.47 -34.66
CA LYS A 115 4.18 14.26 -36.10
C LYS A 115 5.01 13.13 -36.68
N GLU A 116 6.28 13.03 -36.30
CA GLU A 116 7.16 11.92 -36.72
C GLU A 116 6.65 10.58 -36.19
N TYR A 117 6.20 10.53 -34.94
CA TYR A 117 5.62 9.33 -34.32
C TYR A 117 4.30 8.93 -34.97
N ASP A 118 3.42 9.89 -35.29
CA ASP A 118 2.18 9.62 -36.03
C ASP A 118 2.44 9.03 -37.42
N GLU A 119 3.50 9.49 -38.09
CA GLU A 119 3.95 8.94 -39.36
C GLU A 119 4.49 7.51 -39.20
N LEU A 120 5.25 7.23 -38.13
CA LEU A 120 5.69 5.89 -37.79
C LEU A 120 4.51 4.93 -37.56
N LEU A 121 3.50 5.32 -36.77
CA LEU A 121 2.31 4.49 -36.52
C LEU A 121 1.59 4.10 -37.81
N PHE A 122 1.47 5.05 -38.75
CA PHE A 122 0.89 4.78 -40.07
C PHE A 122 1.75 3.80 -40.89
N VAL A 123 3.08 3.98 -40.88
CA VAL A 123 4.00 3.10 -41.61
C VAL A 123 4.01 1.69 -41.00
N PHE A 124 3.98 1.58 -39.68
CA PHE A 124 3.87 0.32 -38.94
C PHE A 124 2.63 -0.49 -39.35
N GLU A 125 1.45 0.15 -39.45
CA GLU A 125 0.23 -0.50 -39.92
C GLU A 125 0.40 -1.08 -41.35
N GLN A 126 1.12 -0.37 -42.23
CA GLN A 126 1.35 -0.84 -43.59
C GLN A 126 2.38 -1.96 -43.66
N MET A 127 3.50 -1.83 -42.93
CA MET A 127 4.57 -2.82 -42.90
C MET A 127 4.09 -4.15 -42.33
N THR A 128 3.31 -4.14 -41.25
CA THR A 128 2.81 -5.37 -40.61
C THR A 128 1.90 -6.22 -41.51
N LYS A 129 1.47 -5.71 -42.67
CA LYS A 129 0.76 -6.50 -43.70
C LYS A 129 1.65 -7.54 -44.38
N CYS A 130 2.97 -7.35 -44.46
CA CYS A 130 3.86 -8.37 -45.04
C CYS A 130 4.54 -9.24 -43.97
N MET A 131 4.29 -9.00 -42.68
CA MET A 131 4.85 -9.78 -41.58
C MET A 131 4.33 -11.23 -41.61
N PRO A 132 5.16 -12.22 -41.28
CA PRO A 132 4.73 -13.60 -41.09
C PRO A 132 3.59 -13.71 -40.06
N PRO A 133 2.55 -14.55 -40.29
CA PRO A 133 1.42 -14.66 -39.37
C PRO A 133 1.80 -15.02 -37.93
N LEU A 134 2.82 -15.86 -37.73
CA LEU A 134 3.26 -16.27 -36.39
C LEU A 134 3.82 -15.09 -35.60
N GLU A 135 4.74 -14.32 -36.20
CA GLU A 135 5.35 -13.15 -35.57
C GLU A 135 4.31 -12.07 -35.27
N LYS A 136 3.44 -11.79 -36.25
CA LYS A 136 2.37 -10.81 -36.09
C LYS A 136 1.38 -11.19 -34.98
N ASN A 137 0.97 -12.46 -34.92
CA ASN A 137 0.04 -12.92 -33.89
C ASN A 137 0.67 -12.87 -32.50
N GLU A 138 1.97 -13.16 -32.38
CA GLU A 138 2.70 -13.04 -31.12
C GLU A 138 2.78 -11.58 -30.66
N MET A 139 3.12 -10.66 -31.56
CA MET A 139 3.13 -9.23 -31.31
C MET A 139 1.74 -8.72 -30.83
N ILE A 140 0.65 -9.12 -31.50
CA ILE A 140 -0.73 -8.80 -31.08
C ILE A 140 -1.05 -9.36 -29.69
N ARG A 141 -0.59 -10.59 -29.40
CA ARG A 141 -0.78 -11.23 -28.10
C ARG A 141 -0.06 -10.46 -26.99
N ILE A 142 1.19 -10.05 -27.22
CA ILE A 142 1.96 -9.26 -26.25
C ILE A 142 1.28 -7.91 -26.01
N HIS A 143 0.85 -7.22 -27.07
CA HIS A 143 0.12 -5.96 -26.94
C HIS A 143 -1.13 -6.10 -26.07
N SER A 144 -1.93 -7.14 -26.32
CA SER A 144 -3.12 -7.43 -25.52
C SER A 144 -2.79 -7.69 -24.04
N LEU A 145 -1.66 -8.36 -23.76
CA LEU A 145 -1.21 -8.58 -22.39
C LEU A 145 -0.81 -7.27 -21.69
N CYS A 146 -0.11 -6.37 -22.38
CA CYS A 146 0.25 -5.05 -21.85
C CYS A 146 -0.99 -4.22 -21.50
N ILE A 147 -1.97 -4.16 -22.40
CA ILE A 147 -3.24 -3.45 -22.17
C ILE A 147 -4.01 -4.06 -20.99
N ASN A 148 -4.10 -5.39 -20.93
CA ASN A 148 -4.80 -6.06 -19.83
C ASN A 148 -4.11 -5.86 -18.48
N ALA A 149 -2.78 -5.82 -18.45
CA ALA A 149 -2.05 -5.47 -17.23
C ALA A 149 -2.39 -4.04 -16.79
N GLU A 150 -2.31 -3.05 -17.69
CA GLU A 150 -2.65 -1.67 -17.35
C GLU A 150 -4.12 -1.52 -16.89
N LYS A 151 -5.05 -2.31 -17.45
CA LYS A 151 -6.45 -2.39 -16.97
C LYS A 151 -6.55 -2.74 -15.49
N GLU A 152 -5.72 -3.66 -15.02
CA GLU A 152 -5.67 -4.01 -13.60
C GLU A 152 -5.03 -2.89 -12.75
N PHE A 153 -3.95 -2.25 -13.22
CA PHE A 153 -3.35 -1.11 -12.49
C PHE A 153 -4.32 0.07 -12.36
N VAL A 154 -5.05 0.40 -13.42
CA VAL A 154 -6.04 1.48 -13.40
C VAL A 154 -7.21 1.15 -12.46
N ARG A 155 -7.66 -0.11 -12.42
CA ARG A 155 -8.66 -0.58 -11.44
C ARG A 155 -8.14 -0.53 -10.01
N MET A 156 -6.86 -0.82 -9.80
CA MET A 156 -6.24 -0.82 -8.47
C MET A 156 -6.02 0.58 -7.89
N ARG A 157 -5.71 1.57 -8.75
CA ARG A 157 -5.42 2.95 -8.34
C ARG A 157 -6.41 3.56 -7.31
N PRO A 158 -7.74 3.56 -7.54
CA PRO A 158 -8.70 4.11 -6.57
C PRO A 158 -8.83 3.27 -5.28
N LEU A 159 -8.41 2.01 -5.31
CA LEU A 159 -8.46 1.11 -4.14
C LEU A 159 -7.24 1.26 -3.23
N LEU A 160 -6.11 1.75 -3.77
CA LEU A 160 -4.85 1.94 -3.00
C LEU A 160 -5.07 2.70 -1.69
N PRO A 161 -5.71 3.88 -1.63
CA PRO A 161 -5.84 4.62 -0.36
C PRO A 161 -6.69 3.88 0.69
N ARG A 162 -7.62 3.02 0.26
CA ARG A 162 -8.51 2.26 1.13
C ARG A 162 -7.82 1.01 1.68
N TYR A 163 -7.02 0.32 0.87
CA TYR A 163 -6.43 -0.96 1.22
C TYR A 163 -4.93 -0.89 1.53
N LYS A 164 -4.24 0.25 1.36
CA LYS A 164 -2.78 0.38 1.55
C LYS A 164 -2.29 -0.25 2.84
N THR A 165 -2.88 0.16 3.97
CA THR A 165 -2.52 -0.36 5.29
C THR A 165 -2.70 -1.88 5.34
N TYR A 166 -3.83 -2.38 4.86
CA TYR A 166 -4.12 -3.80 4.83
C TYR A 166 -3.10 -4.58 3.99
N MET A 167 -2.76 -4.06 2.81
CA MET A 167 -1.75 -4.64 1.93
C MET A 167 -0.37 -4.69 2.60
N ASP A 168 0.03 -3.63 3.30
CA ASP A 168 1.29 -3.57 4.03
C ASP A 168 1.37 -4.67 5.11
N PHE A 169 0.31 -4.82 5.91
CA PHE A 169 0.22 -5.91 6.90
C PHE A 169 0.17 -7.29 6.23
N TYR A 170 -0.56 -7.43 5.12
CA TYR A 170 -0.66 -8.69 4.38
C TYR A 170 0.69 -9.15 3.82
N MET A 171 1.46 -8.25 3.22
CA MET A 171 2.82 -8.52 2.74
C MET A 171 3.80 -8.82 3.88
N ASN A 172 3.48 -8.37 5.10
CA ASN A 172 4.18 -8.71 6.34
C ASN A 172 3.57 -9.92 7.08
N GLY A 173 2.90 -10.81 6.34
CA GLY A 173 2.50 -12.13 6.83
C GLY A 173 1.15 -12.18 7.54
N MET A 174 0.35 -11.10 7.50
CA MET A 174 -1.01 -11.16 8.02
C MET A 174 -1.81 -12.24 7.26
N PRO A 175 -2.54 -13.11 7.98
CA PRO A 175 -3.51 -14.00 7.34
C PRO A 175 -4.58 -13.18 6.62
N ASP A 176 -5.06 -13.68 5.49
CA ASP A 176 -6.12 -13.00 4.76
C ASP A 176 -7.49 -13.14 5.48
N LEU A 177 -8.52 -12.40 5.04
CA LEU A 177 -9.83 -12.43 5.72
C LEU A 177 -10.53 -13.80 5.69
N TYR A 178 -10.29 -14.62 4.66
CA TYR A 178 -10.83 -15.98 4.60
C TYR A 178 -10.10 -16.87 5.60
N GLU A 179 -8.77 -16.80 5.66
CA GLU A 179 -7.94 -17.51 6.64
C GLU A 179 -8.34 -17.16 8.08
N ILE A 180 -8.56 -15.87 8.37
CA ILE A 180 -8.98 -15.40 9.71
C ILE A 180 -10.37 -15.94 10.07
N ALA A 181 -11.29 -15.95 9.10
CA ALA A 181 -12.62 -16.47 9.31
C ALA A 181 -12.67 -18.01 9.38
N GLY A 182 -11.64 -18.69 8.85
CA GLY A 182 -11.65 -20.12 8.61
C GLY A 182 -12.67 -20.49 7.53
N LEU A 183 -12.62 -19.77 6.41
CA LEU A 183 -13.47 -19.94 5.24
C LEU A 183 -12.60 -20.24 4.01
N ASP A 184 -13.20 -20.88 3.01
CA ASP A 184 -12.60 -21.05 1.69
C ASP A 184 -12.98 -19.88 0.77
N HIS A 185 -12.16 -19.59 -0.25
CA HIS A 185 -12.42 -18.48 -1.18
C HIS A 185 -13.72 -18.63 -1.99
N ASP A 186 -14.25 -19.85 -2.12
CA ASP A 186 -15.52 -20.16 -2.81
C ASP A 186 -16.72 -20.25 -1.85
N SER A 187 -16.53 -19.96 -0.56
CA SER A 187 -17.60 -20.00 0.45
C SER A 187 -18.78 -19.11 0.08
N SER A 188 -19.99 -19.61 0.34
CA SER A 188 -21.26 -18.91 0.08
C SER A 188 -21.50 -17.75 1.07
N ILE A 189 -22.38 -16.82 0.71
CA ILE A 189 -22.74 -15.69 1.60
C ILE A 189 -23.38 -16.22 2.89
N GLU A 190 -24.17 -17.29 2.81
CA GLU A 190 -24.80 -17.95 3.94
C GLU A 190 -23.75 -18.53 4.91
N GLU A 191 -22.68 -19.14 4.40
CA GLU A 191 -21.58 -19.66 5.21
C GLU A 191 -20.77 -18.54 5.86
N ILE A 192 -20.42 -17.50 5.08
CA ILE A 192 -19.73 -16.31 5.59
C ILE A 192 -20.55 -15.70 6.74
N LYS A 193 -21.86 -15.53 6.54
CA LYS A 193 -22.77 -15.03 7.58
C LYS A 193 -22.75 -15.94 8.80
N LYS A 194 -23.00 -17.24 8.64
CA LYS A 194 -23.02 -18.20 9.75
C LYS A 194 -21.74 -18.16 10.58
N ARG A 195 -20.59 -17.95 9.94
CA ARG A 195 -19.29 -17.89 10.60
C ARG A 195 -19.02 -16.57 11.32
N CYS A 196 -19.52 -15.46 10.78
CA CYS A 196 -19.14 -14.12 11.22
C CYS A 196 -20.21 -13.36 12.03
N ASP A 197 -21.50 -13.72 11.92
CA ASP A 197 -22.66 -12.95 12.44
C ASP A 197 -22.65 -12.77 13.97
N SER A 198 -22.12 -13.76 14.70
CA SER A 198 -22.01 -13.74 16.17
C SER A 198 -20.59 -13.47 16.69
N GLY A 199 -19.66 -13.14 15.80
CA GLY A 199 -18.25 -12.99 16.13
C GLY A 199 -17.92 -11.67 16.82
N SER A 200 -16.62 -11.50 17.11
CA SER A 200 -16.09 -10.24 17.62
C SER A 200 -16.25 -9.10 16.61
N TYR A 201 -15.85 -7.88 17.00
CA TYR A 201 -15.90 -6.74 16.09
C TYR A 201 -15.13 -6.98 14.78
N LEU A 202 -14.00 -7.72 14.84
CA LEU A 202 -13.26 -8.13 13.64
C LEU A 202 -14.11 -9.00 12.71
N TYR A 203 -14.78 -10.02 13.23
CA TYR A 203 -15.63 -10.89 12.40
C TYR A 203 -16.82 -10.14 11.80
N LYS A 204 -17.40 -9.18 12.52
CA LYS A 204 -18.43 -8.30 11.95
C LYS A 204 -17.88 -7.46 10.79
N LYS A 205 -16.65 -6.94 10.92
CA LYS A 205 -15.96 -6.26 9.81
C LYS A 205 -15.65 -7.18 8.64
N ILE A 206 -15.24 -8.42 8.91
CA ILE A 206 -15.05 -9.44 7.86
C ILE A 206 -16.38 -9.70 7.14
N PHE A 207 -17.49 -9.81 7.87
CA PHE A 207 -18.82 -9.99 7.26
C PHE A 207 -19.24 -8.79 6.40
N GLU A 208 -18.96 -7.56 6.85
CA GLU A 208 -19.24 -6.35 6.04
C GLU A 208 -18.49 -6.37 4.70
N ILE A 209 -17.27 -6.91 4.66
CA ILE A 209 -16.44 -6.99 3.46
C ILE A 209 -16.83 -8.20 2.61
N LEU A 210 -16.75 -9.42 3.16
CA LEU A 210 -16.95 -10.67 2.42
C LEU A 210 -18.42 -11.02 2.19
N GLY A 211 -19.33 -10.57 3.06
CA GLY A 211 -20.77 -10.82 2.93
C GLY A 211 -21.45 -9.91 1.91
N ASN A 212 -20.77 -8.88 1.41
CA ASN A 212 -21.25 -8.00 0.35
C ASN A 212 -20.52 -8.32 -0.95
N THR A 213 -21.26 -8.66 -2.02
CA THR A 213 -20.67 -9.09 -3.31
C THR A 213 -19.68 -8.06 -3.87
N ALA A 214 -20.04 -6.77 -3.91
CA ALA A 214 -19.16 -5.74 -4.47
C ALA A 214 -17.88 -5.55 -3.64
N SER A 215 -17.99 -5.52 -2.31
CA SER A 215 -16.83 -5.37 -1.42
C SER A 215 -15.94 -6.61 -1.42
N ARG A 216 -16.53 -7.80 -1.55
CA ARG A 216 -15.80 -9.06 -1.72
C ARG A 216 -15.02 -9.08 -3.03
N GLU A 217 -15.64 -8.70 -4.15
CA GLU A 217 -14.97 -8.60 -5.45
C GLU A 217 -13.81 -7.60 -5.44
N GLU A 218 -13.97 -6.44 -4.77
CA GLU A 218 -12.88 -5.49 -4.58
C GLU A 218 -11.74 -6.09 -3.76
N TYR A 219 -12.07 -6.74 -2.64
CA TYR A 219 -11.09 -7.39 -1.77
C TYR A 219 -10.33 -8.48 -2.55
N ASP A 220 -11.04 -9.42 -3.17
CA ASP A 220 -10.45 -10.52 -3.93
C ASP A 220 -9.56 -9.99 -5.07
N PHE A 221 -10.00 -8.92 -5.75
CA PHE A 221 -9.19 -8.24 -6.76
C PHE A 221 -7.88 -7.67 -6.18
N VAL A 222 -7.93 -6.97 -5.04
CA VAL A 222 -6.73 -6.42 -4.37
C VAL A 222 -5.76 -7.53 -4.00
N MET A 223 -6.26 -8.63 -3.42
CA MET A 223 -5.44 -9.78 -3.05
C MET A 223 -4.78 -10.42 -4.26
N HIS A 224 -5.54 -10.64 -5.34
CA HIS A 224 -5.01 -11.20 -6.58
C HIS A 224 -3.98 -10.28 -7.23
N PHE A 225 -4.25 -8.96 -7.26
CA PHE A 225 -3.36 -7.96 -7.81
C PHE A 225 -1.98 -8.00 -7.13
N MET A 226 -1.96 -8.05 -5.79
CA MET A 226 -0.72 -8.14 -5.02
C MET A 226 0.08 -9.41 -5.35
N LEU A 227 -0.58 -10.55 -5.51
CA LEU A 227 0.10 -11.81 -5.83
C LEU A 227 0.62 -11.86 -7.27
N LYS A 228 -0.10 -11.22 -8.20
CA LYS A 228 0.23 -11.22 -9.62
C LYS A 228 1.36 -10.25 -9.97
N PHE A 229 1.33 -9.03 -9.42
CA PHE A 229 2.27 -7.95 -9.74
C PHE A 229 3.26 -7.63 -8.62
N GLY A 230 3.08 -8.19 -7.42
CA GLY A 230 4.03 -8.03 -6.33
C GLY A 230 5.37 -8.73 -6.59
N ASP A 231 6.41 -8.27 -5.89
CA ASP A 231 7.72 -8.89 -5.95
C ASP A 231 7.64 -10.35 -5.44
N ARG A 232 8.00 -11.30 -6.29
CA ARG A 232 7.97 -12.74 -5.97
C ARG A 232 8.77 -13.07 -4.71
N SER A 233 9.92 -12.42 -4.52
CA SER A 233 10.76 -12.63 -3.34
C SER A 233 10.07 -12.14 -2.06
N GLU A 234 9.31 -11.04 -2.12
CA GLU A 234 8.52 -10.54 -1.00
C GLU A 234 7.31 -11.44 -0.72
N ILE A 235 6.64 -11.95 -1.75
CA ILE A 235 5.56 -12.94 -1.62
C ILE A 235 6.06 -14.23 -0.97
N GLU A 236 7.26 -14.71 -1.34
CA GLU A 236 7.88 -15.88 -0.69
C GLU A 236 8.22 -15.61 0.77
N LYS A 237 8.76 -14.42 1.09
CA LYS A 237 9.07 -14.01 2.47
C LYS A 237 7.81 -13.90 3.34
N ARG A 238 6.65 -13.51 2.78
CA ARG A 238 5.37 -13.43 3.49
C ARG A 238 5.09 -14.67 4.32
N MET A 239 5.31 -15.86 3.76
CA MET A 239 5.04 -17.13 4.45
C MET A 239 5.90 -17.30 5.71
N ASN A 240 7.14 -16.80 5.70
CA ASN A 240 8.00 -16.80 6.88
C ASN A 240 7.55 -15.75 7.91
N ARG A 241 7.11 -14.58 7.44
CA ARG A 241 6.63 -13.48 8.30
C ARG A 241 5.32 -13.81 9.02
N LYS A 242 4.54 -14.78 8.54
CA LYS A 242 3.30 -15.24 9.20
C LYS A 242 3.51 -15.64 10.67
N LYS A 243 4.70 -16.18 11.01
CA LYS A 243 5.08 -16.52 12.40
C LYS A 243 5.10 -15.31 13.34
N ARG A 244 5.30 -14.09 12.84
CA ARG A 244 5.28 -12.84 13.65
C ARG A 244 3.91 -12.61 14.28
N TRP A 245 2.85 -13.10 13.63
CA TRP A 245 1.46 -12.97 14.04
C TRP A 245 1.01 -14.06 15.02
N GLU A 246 1.57 -15.27 14.93
CA GLU A 246 1.22 -16.41 15.80
C GLU A 246 1.51 -16.14 17.28
N GLY A 247 2.49 -15.28 17.57
CA GLY A 247 2.84 -14.89 18.94
C GLY A 247 1.99 -13.76 19.53
N LEU A 248 0.98 -13.25 18.82
CA LEU A 248 0.05 -12.27 19.35
C LEU A 248 -1.09 -12.98 20.09
N ASP A 249 -1.46 -12.48 21.27
CA ASP A 249 -2.69 -12.95 21.90
C ASP A 249 -3.91 -12.54 21.04
N LYS A 250 -5.02 -13.24 21.22
CA LYS A 250 -6.21 -13.06 20.39
C LYS A 250 -6.72 -11.61 20.36
N ASN A 251 -6.70 -10.90 21.49
CA ASN A 251 -7.21 -9.53 21.54
C ASN A 251 -6.29 -8.56 20.79
N LEU A 252 -4.98 -8.68 21.00
CA LEU A 252 -4.00 -7.86 20.29
C LEU A 252 -3.98 -8.16 18.78
N PHE A 253 -4.10 -9.44 18.40
CA PHE A 253 -4.26 -9.85 17.01
C PHE A 253 -5.47 -9.15 16.38
N GLU A 254 -6.65 -9.27 17.01
CA GLU A 254 -7.88 -8.68 16.47
C GLU A 254 -7.79 -7.16 16.33
N LYS A 255 -7.26 -6.47 17.35
CA LYS A 255 -7.03 -5.02 17.30
C LYS A 255 -6.08 -4.63 16.16
N THR A 256 -5.00 -5.38 15.97
CA THR A 256 -3.98 -5.06 14.96
C THR A 256 -4.51 -5.30 13.54
N VAL A 257 -5.29 -6.36 13.32
CA VAL A 257 -5.97 -6.59 12.03
C VAL A 257 -7.00 -5.50 11.76
N LEU A 258 -7.81 -5.13 12.77
CA LEU A 258 -8.78 -4.03 12.64
C LEU A 258 -8.10 -2.71 12.31
N PHE A 259 -6.94 -2.45 12.93
CA PHE A 259 -6.09 -1.31 12.59
C PHE A 259 -5.59 -1.40 11.15
N GLY A 260 -5.20 -2.60 10.69
CA GLY A 260 -4.85 -2.87 9.30
C GLY A 260 -5.97 -2.58 8.30
N LEU A 261 -7.22 -2.80 8.71
CA LEU A 261 -8.44 -2.56 7.91
C LEU A 261 -8.91 -1.10 7.90
N CYS A 262 -8.29 -0.21 8.70
CA CYS A 262 -8.56 1.22 8.63
C CYS A 262 -8.05 1.79 7.30
N ASN A 263 -8.73 2.83 6.79
CA ASN A 263 -8.22 3.57 5.63
C ASN A 263 -6.87 4.22 5.97
N SER A 264 -6.08 4.53 4.94
CA SER A 264 -4.73 5.09 5.13
C SER A 264 -4.72 6.44 5.86
N GLU A 265 -5.74 7.28 5.71
CA GLU A 265 -5.82 8.58 6.38
C GLU A 265 -5.98 8.44 7.90
N ASP A 266 -6.83 7.52 8.34
CA ASP A 266 -7.07 7.27 9.77
C ASP A 266 -5.85 6.60 10.41
N MET A 267 -5.13 5.78 9.65
CA MET A 267 -3.83 5.26 10.06
C MET A 267 -2.80 6.39 10.25
N GLU A 268 -2.72 7.33 9.32
CA GLU A 268 -1.79 8.47 9.45
C GLU A 268 -2.16 9.37 10.64
N LYS A 269 -3.45 9.68 10.85
CA LYS A 269 -3.90 10.43 12.04
C LYS A 269 -3.51 9.71 13.34
N PHE A 270 -3.67 8.40 13.38
CA PHE A 270 -3.28 7.57 14.52
C PHE A 270 -1.77 7.68 14.79
N LYS A 271 -0.93 7.49 13.77
CA LYS A 271 0.53 7.59 13.88
C LYS A 271 0.97 8.97 14.36
N VAL A 272 0.45 10.01 13.71
CA VAL A 272 0.77 11.42 14.03
C VAL A 272 0.43 11.71 15.50
N ARG A 273 -0.77 11.32 15.95
CA ARG A 273 -1.19 11.54 17.34
C ARG A 273 -0.27 10.82 18.32
N LEU A 274 0.05 9.54 18.09
CA LEU A 274 0.98 8.82 18.97
C LEU A 274 2.36 9.49 19.01
N TYR A 275 2.88 9.88 17.86
CA TYR A 275 4.18 10.55 17.77
C TYR A 275 4.20 11.88 18.51
N GLU A 276 3.19 12.73 18.31
CA GLU A 276 3.11 14.04 18.97
C GLU A 276 3.09 13.94 20.50
N ILE A 277 2.34 12.96 21.02
CA ILE A 277 2.27 12.70 22.46
C ILE A 277 3.63 12.19 22.96
N LEU A 278 4.21 11.17 22.33
CA LEU A 278 5.46 10.54 22.78
C LEU A 278 6.67 11.46 22.65
N LYS A 279 6.73 12.28 21.59
CA LYS A 279 7.79 13.27 21.39
C LYS A 279 7.83 14.30 22.52
N SER A 280 6.65 14.72 22.98
CA SER A 280 6.51 15.74 24.02
C SER A 280 6.62 15.17 25.44
N ASN A 281 6.49 13.85 25.58
CA ASN A 281 6.37 13.18 26.88
C ASN A 281 7.15 11.85 26.92
N GLN A 282 8.43 11.90 26.56
CA GLN A 282 9.28 10.69 26.47
C GLN A 282 9.39 9.93 27.80
N ASP A 283 9.35 10.65 28.91
CA ASP A 283 9.39 10.11 30.27
C ASP A 283 8.12 9.33 30.66
N TRP A 284 7.04 9.40 29.87
CA TRP A 284 5.81 8.63 30.10
C TRP A 284 5.94 7.16 29.68
N LEU A 285 6.88 6.82 28.79
CA LEU A 285 7.04 5.45 28.26
C LEU A 285 7.21 4.39 29.35
N GLN A 286 7.99 4.71 30.40
CA GLN A 286 8.21 3.82 31.55
C GLN A 286 6.93 3.57 32.38
N TYR A 287 5.89 4.39 32.19
CA TYR A 287 4.60 4.30 32.87
C TYR A 287 3.48 3.75 31.98
N LEU A 288 3.79 3.23 30.79
CA LEU A 288 2.82 2.61 29.89
C LEU A 288 2.87 1.08 29.98
N PRO A 289 1.75 0.37 29.70
CA PRO A 289 1.77 -1.08 29.53
C PRO A 289 2.85 -1.53 28.52
N PRO A 290 3.53 -2.67 28.75
CA PRO A 290 3.25 -3.71 29.74
C PRO A 290 3.86 -3.47 31.12
N ASN A 291 4.43 -2.29 31.39
CA ASN A 291 4.99 -2.00 32.71
C ASN A 291 3.91 -2.09 33.78
N LYS A 292 4.23 -2.77 34.90
CA LYS A 292 3.31 -2.90 36.05
C LYS A 292 3.01 -1.54 36.68
N GLU A 293 3.98 -0.64 36.59
CA GLU A 293 3.91 0.68 37.14
C GLU A 293 3.37 1.67 36.11
N THR A 294 2.18 2.18 36.37
CA THR A 294 1.49 3.23 35.61
C THR A 294 1.34 4.48 36.47
N PHE A 295 0.98 5.62 35.88
CA PHE A 295 0.65 6.82 36.66
C PHE A 295 -0.53 6.58 37.61
N PHE A 296 -1.51 5.77 37.21
CA PHE A 296 -2.63 5.37 38.05
C PHE A 296 -2.16 4.58 39.27
N SER A 297 -1.34 3.54 39.06
CA SER A 297 -0.78 2.76 40.18
C SER A 297 0.17 3.58 41.05
N THR A 298 0.92 4.53 40.47
CA THR A 298 1.82 5.44 41.19
C THR A 298 1.05 6.32 42.19
N LEU A 299 -0.18 6.72 41.86
CA LEU A 299 -1.06 7.47 42.76
C LEU A 299 -1.99 6.58 43.60
N GLY A 300 -1.96 5.25 43.43
CA GLY A 300 -2.91 4.33 44.06
C GLY A 300 -4.37 4.63 43.68
N VAL A 301 -4.58 5.03 42.43
CA VAL A 301 -5.90 5.34 41.84
C VAL A 301 -6.27 4.20 40.90
N ASP A 302 -7.47 3.65 41.05
CA ASP A 302 -8.03 2.75 40.04
C ASP A 302 -8.60 3.60 38.90
N LYS A 303 -8.14 3.33 37.67
CA LYS A 303 -8.63 4.00 36.47
C LYS A 303 -10.13 3.80 36.28
N ASN A 304 -10.66 2.63 36.64
CA ASN A 304 -12.07 2.30 36.43
C ASN A 304 -13.00 2.87 37.51
N SER A 305 -12.43 3.41 38.60
CA SER A 305 -13.20 4.04 39.68
C SER A 305 -13.30 5.56 39.54
N LEU A 306 -12.86 6.13 38.41
CA LEU A 306 -12.90 7.57 38.19
C LEU A 306 -14.31 8.03 37.80
N PRO A 307 -14.78 9.16 38.33
CA PRO A 307 -16.06 9.76 37.91
C PRO A 307 -15.95 10.34 36.50
N ASP A 308 -17.10 10.56 35.84
CA ASP A 308 -17.13 11.15 34.50
C ASP A 308 -16.85 12.67 34.51
N ASP A 309 -17.16 13.35 35.62
CA ASP A 309 -16.97 14.80 35.74
C ASP A 309 -15.49 15.17 35.91
N LYS A 310 -15.02 16.09 35.05
CA LYS A 310 -13.61 16.52 35.03
C LYS A 310 -13.14 17.12 36.36
N LYS A 311 -13.98 17.90 37.05
CA LYS A 311 -13.64 18.54 38.33
C LYS A 311 -13.63 17.53 39.46
N GLU A 312 -14.51 16.54 39.42
CA GLU A 312 -14.52 15.44 40.39
C GLU A 312 -13.28 14.54 40.23
N ILE A 313 -12.87 14.21 39.00
CA ILE A 313 -11.61 13.49 38.76
C ILE A 313 -10.44 14.28 39.37
N GLU A 314 -10.35 15.58 39.11
CA GLU A 314 -9.31 16.43 39.70
C GLU A 314 -9.30 16.38 41.23
N LYS A 315 -10.49 16.38 41.86
CA LYS A 315 -10.62 16.31 43.31
C LYS A 315 -10.08 14.98 43.84
N VAL A 316 -10.48 13.85 43.24
CA VAL A 316 -10.00 12.51 43.60
C VAL A 316 -8.48 12.41 43.47
N ILE A 317 -7.92 12.88 42.35
CA ILE A 317 -6.47 12.88 42.11
C ILE A 317 -5.74 13.77 43.13
N ARG A 318 -6.28 14.96 43.46
CA ARG A 318 -5.70 15.86 44.47
C ARG A 318 -5.72 15.25 45.87
N GLU A 319 -6.80 14.59 46.25
CA GLU A 319 -6.93 13.96 47.57
C GLU A 319 -5.92 12.83 47.75
N LYS A 320 -5.76 11.98 46.73
CA LYS A 320 -4.75 10.90 46.73
C LYS A 320 -3.32 11.44 46.74
N TYR A 321 -3.03 12.47 45.96
CA TYR A 321 -1.72 13.09 45.92
C TYR A 321 -1.29 13.70 47.27
N ARG A 322 -2.24 14.31 48.02
CA ARG A 322 -1.94 14.91 49.33
C ARG A 322 -1.36 13.92 50.34
N THR A 323 -1.86 12.68 50.32
CA THR A 323 -1.48 11.62 51.26
C THR A 323 -0.15 10.94 50.94
N LEU A 324 0.40 11.15 49.75
CA LEU A 324 1.62 10.48 49.29
C LEU A 324 2.88 11.33 49.53
N GLU A 325 4.05 10.69 49.60
CA GLU A 325 5.35 11.38 49.64
C GLU A 325 5.68 12.04 48.29
N LYS A 326 6.26 13.25 48.31
CA LYS A 326 6.36 14.11 47.12
C LYS A 326 7.65 13.82 46.38
N THR A 327 7.70 12.68 45.70
CA THR A 327 8.81 12.27 44.84
C THR A 327 8.64 12.82 43.42
N PRO A 328 9.71 12.94 42.61
CA PRO A 328 9.60 13.40 41.21
C PRO A 328 8.57 12.60 40.40
N LYS A 329 8.52 11.28 40.62
CA LYS A 329 7.58 10.37 39.97
C LYS A 329 6.13 10.58 40.41
N ILE A 330 5.89 10.78 41.71
CA ILE A 330 4.54 11.08 42.23
C ILE A 330 4.07 12.46 41.74
N ASN A 331 4.97 13.44 41.66
CA ASN A 331 4.68 14.77 41.12
C ASN A 331 4.34 14.70 39.62
N LEU A 332 5.07 13.89 38.84
CA LEU A 332 4.79 13.66 37.43
C LEU A 332 3.41 13.01 37.24
N ALA A 333 3.16 11.88 37.93
CA ALA A 333 1.88 11.18 37.86
C ALA A 333 0.70 12.10 38.24
N TYR A 334 0.87 12.93 39.27
CA TYR A 334 -0.12 13.93 39.67
C TYR A 334 -0.34 14.98 38.58
N THR A 335 0.72 15.55 38.01
CA THR A 335 0.63 16.58 36.98
C THR A 335 -0.13 16.06 35.75
N VAL A 336 0.24 14.87 35.28
CA VAL A 336 -0.38 14.22 34.11
C VAL A 336 -1.84 13.87 34.38
N LEU A 337 -2.14 13.19 35.49
CA LEU A 337 -3.50 12.69 35.74
C LEU A 337 -4.48 13.78 36.16
N LYS A 338 -4.01 14.87 36.77
CA LYS A 338 -4.87 16.00 37.14
C LYS A 338 -5.29 16.79 35.90
N ASN A 339 -4.37 17.05 34.98
CA ASN A 339 -4.66 17.83 33.78
C ASN A 339 -5.53 17.01 32.81
N ALA A 340 -6.70 17.52 32.44
CA ALA A 340 -7.64 16.79 31.59
C ALA A 340 -7.06 16.44 30.21
N SER A 341 -6.28 17.34 29.59
CA SER A 341 -5.67 17.11 28.29
C SER A 341 -4.58 16.05 28.36
N GLN A 342 -3.64 16.19 29.31
CA GLN A 342 -2.55 15.23 29.47
C GLN A 342 -3.06 13.85 29.90
N ARG A 343 -4.10 13.81 30.74
CA ARG A 343 -4.78 12.55 31.11
C ARG A 343 -5.40 11.88 29.89
N GLU A 344 -6.05 12.63 29.01
CA GLU A 344 -6.61 12.08 27.77
C GLU A 344 -5.52 11.48 26.89
N ASP A 345 -4.41 12.21 26.68
CA ASP A 345 -3.28 11.74 25.88
C ASP A 345 -2.62 10.49 26.48
N TYR A 346 -2.41 10.47 27.80
CA TYR A 346 -1.89 9.30 28.49
C TYR A 346 -2.83 8.09 28.39
N LEU A 347 -4.14 8.31 28.55
CA LEU A 347 -5.15 7.26 28.37
C LEU A 347 -5.17 6.73 26.94
N TYR A 348 -5.01 7.61 25.95
CA TYR A 348 -4.90 7.24 24.55
C TYR A 348 -3.67 6.38 24.30
N LEU A 349 -2.50 6.75 24.83
CA LEU A 349 -1.29 5.91 24.76
C LEU A 349 -1.51 4.55 25.41
N MET A 350 -2.07 4.50 26.62
CA MET A 350 -2.34 3.24 27.31
C MET A 350 -3.25 2.29 26.52
N GLN A 351 -4.15 2.83 25.70
CA GLN A 351 -5.09 2.04 24.90
C GLN A 351 -4.48 1.49 23.60
N ASN A 352 -3.41 2.12 23.09
CA ASN A 352 -2.93 1.92 21.72
C ASN A 352 -1.43 1.56 21.63
N ILE A 353 -0.68 1.63 22.73
CA ILE A 353 0.76 1.31 22.75
C ILE A 353 1.03 -0.16 22.41
N ASP A 354 0.07 -1.05 22.72
CA ASP A 354 0.12 -2.46 22.37
C ASP A 354 0.09 -2.68 20.85
N ILE A 355 -0.80 -1.97 20.14
CA ILE A 355 -0.87 -1.98 18.67
C ILE A 355 0.44 -1.44 18.07
N LEU A 356 1.01 -0.39 18.68
CA LEU A 356 2.28 0.18 18.23
C LEU A 356 3.42 -0.85 18.29
N ASN A 357 3.57 -1.48 19.46
CA ASN A 357 4.59 -2.50 19.68
C ASN A 357 4.37 -3.73 18.77
N ALA A 358 3.12 -4.14 18.56
CA ALA A 358 2.78 -5.22 17.64
C ALA A 358 3.15 -4.88 16.20
N THR A 359 2.85 -3.65 15.75
CA THR A 359 3.19 -3.16 14.42
C THR A 359 4.70 -3.17 14.23
N GLN A 360 5.48 -2.59 15.14
CA GLN A 360 6.95 -2.65 15.09
C GLN A 360 7.48 -4.08 14.93
N LYS A 361 6.95 -5.02 15.71
CA LYS A 361 7.34 -6.43 15.63
C LYS A 361 7.00 -7.06 14.28
N ILE A 362 5.82 -6.77 13.74
CA ILE A 362 5.35 -7.31 12.45
C ILE A 362 6.25 -6.82 11.31
N PHE A 363 6.63 -5.56 11.37
CA PHE A 363 7.37 -4.87 10.31
C PHE A 363 8.89 -4.86 10.50
N SER A 364 9.41 -5.43 11.59
CA SER A 364 10.84 -5.58 11.82
C SER A 364 11.53 -6.29 10.65
N GLU A 365 12.80 -5.95 10.37
CA GLU A 365 13.59 -6.58 9.31
C GLU A 365 13.58 -8.12 9.42
N ASP A 366 13.71 -8.80 8.28
CA ASP A 366 13.79 -10.25 8.28
C ASP A 366 15.09 -10.70 8.93
N GLU A 367 15.02 -11.65 9.87
CA GLU A 367 16.23 -12.28 10.39
C GLU A 367 17.02 -12.88 9.21
N PRO A 368 18.36 -12.70 9.18
CA PRO A 368 19.16 -13.22 8.09
C PRO A 368 18.96 -14.73 8.00
N MET A 369 18.49 -15.19 6.83
CA MET A 369 18.36 -16.61 6.54
C MET A 369 19.71 -17.30 6.76
N VAL A 370 19.85 -18.00 7.88
CA VAL A 370 20.88 -19.02 8.02
C VAL A 370 20.44 -20.16 7.11
N GLN A 371 20.93 -20.14 5.87
CA GLN A 371 20.83 -21.31 5.02
C GLN A 371 21.55 -22.46 5.77
N PRO A 372 20.92 -23.64 5.92
CA PRO A 372 21.64 -24.77 6.47
C PRO A 372 22.83 -25.04 5.55
N GLU A 373 24.05 -24.92 6.10
CA GLU A 373 25.30 -25.16 5.38
C GLU A 373 25.25 -26.55 4.74
N LYS A 374 24.97 -26.59 3.44
CA LYS A 374 25.40 -27.72 2.63
C LYS A 374 26.91 -27.62 2.54
N ILE A 375 27.59 -28.41 3.37
CA ILE A 375 29.02 -28.68 3.28
C ILE A 375 29.34 -29.04 1.82
N ARG A 376 29.88 -28.08 1.06
CA ARG A 376 30.61 -28.34 -0.18
C ARG A 376 31.93 -27.59 -0.12
N LYS A 377 32.97 -28.37 0.14
CA LYS A 377 34.37 -27.97 0.08
C LYS A 377 34.69 -27.36 -1.30
N GLY A 378 35.26 -26.16 -1.26
CA GLY A 378 36.32 -25.71 -2.17
C GLY A 378 35.90 -25.21 -3.56
N LYS A 379 35.92 -23.88 -3.74
CA LYS A 379 36.95 -23.16 -4.52
C LYS A 379 36.57 -21.67 -4.63
N LYS A 380 37.50 -20.81 -4.24
CA LYS A 380 37.44 -19.35 -4.49
C LYS A 380 37.42 -19.08 -5.99
N LYS A 381 36.47 -18.26 -6.46
CA LYS A 381 36.66 -17.42 -7.63
C LYS A 381 36.05 -16.03 -7.38
N LYS A 382 36.88 -15.03 -7.67
CA LYS A 382 36.59 -13.59 -7.66
C LYS A 382 35.63 -13.23 -8.79
N THR A 383 34.75 -12.27 -8.52
CA THR A 383 34.18 -11.21 -9.38
C THR A 383 32.92 -10.70 -8.67
N SER A 384 32.40 -9.49 -8.80
CA SER A 384 32.81 -8.21 -9.37
C SER A 384 31.62 -7.28 -9.14
N LYS A 385 31.87 -5.98 -8.99
CA LYS A 385 30.95 -4.86 -9.24
C LYS A 385 29.59 -4.88 -8.54
N LYS A 386 29.53 -4.03 -7.50
CA LYS A 386 28.32 -3.35 -7.01
C LYS A 386 27.48 -2.85 -8.19
N THR A 387 26.32 -3.44 -8.38
CA THR A 387 25.13 -2.77 -8.93
C THR A 387 24.38 -2.21 -7.72
N LYS A 388 24.40 -0.88 -7.55
CA LYS A 388 23.46 -0.19 -6.67
C LYS A 388 22.11 -0.20 -7.38
N SER A 389 21.14 -0.97 -6.89
CA SER A 389 19.73 -0.69 -7.20
C SER A 389 19.23 0.38 -6.23
N TYR A 390 18.48 1.34 -6.78
CA TYR A 390 17.82 2.39 -6.03
C TYR A 390 16.60 1.84 -5.25
N GLU A 391 16.28 2.55 -4.18
CA GLU A 391 15.50 2.19 -2.99
C GLU A 391 13.99 1.99 -3.22
N GLN A 392 13.38 1.21 -2.32
CA GLN A 392 11.99 1.42 -1.93
C GLN A 392 11.92 1.46 -0.40
N LYS A 393 11.68 2.66 0.14
CA LYS A 393 11.52 2.89 1.56
C LYS A 393 10.06 2.67 1.98
N THR A 394 9.83 1.80 2.95
CA THR A 394 8.51 1.33 3.38
C THR A 394 8.02 2.09 4.62
N LEU A 395 6.83 1.76 5.11
CA LEU A 395 6.14 2.40 6.24
C LEU A 395 6.98 2.46 7.54
N ASP A 396 8.07 1.70 7.57
CA ASP A 396 9.05 1.61 8.64
C ASP A 396 10.26 2.53 8.50
N ASP A 397 10.59 3.05 7.32
CA ASP A 397 11.65 4.06 7.18
C ASP A 397 11.31 5.36 7.92
N LEU A 398 10.01 5.63 8.09
CA LEU A 398 9.46 6.73 8.86
C LEU A 398 9.30 6.41 10.36
N PHE A 399 9.15 5.13 10.73
CA PHE A 399 8.98 4.71 12.12
C PHE A 399 10.34 4.55 12.84
N GLU A 400 11.37 4.09 12.11
CA GLU A 400 12.77 3.93 12.58
C GLU A 400 13.51 5.27 12.74
N GLU A 401 13.27 6.28 11.91
CA GLU A 401 13.88 7.62 12.14
C GLU A 401 13.32 8.28 13.41
N ILE A 402 12.05 8.04 13.70
CA ILE A 402 11.34 8.61 14.84
C ILE A 402 11.73 7.92 16.15
N VAL A 403 11.80 6.58 16.17
CA VAL A 403 12.17 5.82 17.38
C VAL A 403 13.70 5.81 17.60
N GLY A 404 14.51 5.79 16.53
CA GLY A 404 15.97 5.80 16.60
C GLY A 404 16.59 7.11 17.13
N ASN A 405 15.92 8.24 16.93
CA ASN A 405 16.33 9.54 17.50
C ASN A 405 15.90 9.72 18.96
N ILE A 406 14.87 8.99 19.41
CA ILE A 406 14.38 8.98 20.80
C ILE A 406 15.29 8.09 21.67
N LEU A 407 15.77 6.96 21.16
CA LEU A 407 16.65 6.03 21.89
C LEU A 407 18.12 6.51 21.99
N ARG A 408 18.65 7.27 21.02
CA ARG A 408 20.04 7.79 21.09
C ARG A 408 20.23 8.84 22.19
N ARG A 409 19.22 9.67 22.48
CA ARG A 409 19.30 10.70 23.53
C ARG A 409 19.26 10.15 24.96
N TYR A 410 18.84 8.90 25.16
CA TYR A 410 18.79 8.26 26.48
C TYR A 410 20.08 7.51 26.85
N ASN A 411 20.92 7.14 25.86
CA ASN A 411 22.18 6.43 26.08
C ASN A 411 23.40 7.35 26.28
N ASP A 412 23.38 8.60 25.79
CA ASP A 412 24.47 9.55 26.03
C ASP A 412 24.36 10.29 27.38
N GLY A 413 23.28 10.07 28.13
CA GLY A 413 23.00 10.70 29.44
C GLY A 413 23.33 9.86 30.67
N SER A 414 23.82 8.62 30.52
CA SER A 414 24.08 7.68 31.61
C SER A 414 25.56 7.27 31.76
N SER A 415 26.47 8.07 31.20
CA SER A 415 27.90 8.06 31.55
C SER A 415 28.34 9.42 32.08
N LYS A 416 28.03 9.67 33.35
CA LYS A 416 28.88 10.43 34.29
C LYS A 416 28.42 10.21 35.73
#